data_AF-A0A7U7EU66-F1
#
_entry.id   AF-A0A7U7EU66-F1
#
_cell.length_a   1.000
_cell.length_b   1.000
_cell.length_c   1.000
_cell.angle_alpha   90.00
_cell.angle_beta   90.00
_cell.angle_gamma   90.00
#
_symmetry.space_group_name_H-M   'P 1'
#
loop_
_entity.id
_entity.type
_entity.pdbx_description
1 polymer ?
#
loop_
_entity_poly.entity_id
_entity_poly.type
_entity_poly.pdbx_seq_one_letter_code
_entity_poly.pdbx_strand_id
1 'polypeptide(L)'
;MKLKNIAKASLALGILTTGMITTTAQPVKASEQSRLSVTSNDTQELKKYYSGTGYNFQNVSGYREKDKMNIIDGTQLNVVTLLGTDKERFKDYDYDYEGLDVFVVREGSGKQAENISIGGITKTNKNDYKDFVNNVGLEITKPTGHNTATRQAETYRINKEEISLKELDFKLRKHLIENHELYKTEPKDGKIRITMKGGGYYTFELNKKLQPHRMGDVIDGRNIEKIEVDLY
;
A
#
# COMPACT_ATOMS: atom_id res chain seq x y z
N MET A 1 -22.87 3.91 -36.67
CA MET A 1 -21.82 4.92 -36.44
C MET A 1 -20.95 4.43 -35.29
N LYS A 2 -19.67 4.15 -35.55
CA LYS A 2 -18.73 3.48 -34.61
C LYS A 2 -18.07 4.52 -33.70
N LEU A 3 -18.15 4.39 -32.38
CA LEU A 3 -17.33 5.16 -31.45
C LEU A 3 -16.04 4.40 -31.12
N LYS A 4 -14.94 5.15 -31.21
CA LYS A 4 -13.55 4.71 -31.25
C LYS A 4 -12.98 4.58 -29.83
N ASN A 5 -12.12 3.57 -29.66
CA ASN A 5 -11.29 3.35 -28.48
C ASN A 5 -10.38 4.55 -28.19
N ILE A 6 -10.40 5.05 -26.95
CA ILE A 6 -9.44 6.04 -26.46
C ILE A 6 -8.32 5.27 -25.73
N ALA A 7 -7.20 5.06 -26.40
CA ALA A 7 -5.96 4.66 -25.75
C ALA A 7 -5.33 5.89 -25.09
N LYS A 8 -5.17 5.87 -23.77
CA LYS A 8 -4.41 6.89 -23.03
C LYS A 8 -2.92 6.53 -23.12
N ALA A 9 -2.18 7.22 -23.99
CA ALA A 9 -0.73 7.24 -23.96
C ALA A 9 -0.29 8.37 -23.02
N SER A 10 0.42 8.02 -21.94
CA SER A 10 1.05 9.02 -21.07
C SER A 10 2.35 9.50 -21.71
N LEU A 11 2.45 10.82 -21.82
CA LEU A 11 3.51 11.60 -22.45
C LEU A 11 4.79 11.56 -21.58
N ALA A 12 5.89 11.05 -22.11
CA ALA A 12 7.21 11.13 -21.49
C ALA A 12 7.79 12.54 -21.70
N LEU A 13 7.97 13.31 -20.61
CA LEU A 13 8.74 14.55 -20.64
C LEU A 13 10.22 14.22 -20.38
N GLY A 14 11.00 14.22 -21.44
CA GLY A 14 12.45 14.32 -21.34
C GLY A 14 12.85 15.75 -21.02
N ILE A 15 13.63 15.93 -19.94
CA ILE A 15 14.37 17.17 -19.72
C ILE A 15 15.81 16.77 -19.43
N LEU A 16 16.68 16.97 -20.42
CA LEU A 16 18.13 17.03 -20.24
C LEU A 16 18.48 18.43 -19.75
N THR A 17 19.08 18.53 -18.57
CA THR A 17 19.87 19.70 -18.18
C THR A 17 21.19 19.24 -17.58
N THR A 18 22.25 19.36 -18.37
CA THR A 18 23.63 19.20 -17.96
C THR A 18 24.06 20.39 -17.10
N GLY A 19 24.32 20.15 -15.82
CA GLY A 19 25.05 21.06 -14.95
C GLY A 19 26.19 20.29 -14.29
N MET A 20 27.40 20.42 -14.82
CA MET A 20 28.60 19.89 -14.16
C MET A 20 28.84 20.66 -12.86
N ILE A 21 28.81 19.97 -11.72
CA ILE A 21 29.43 20.46 -10.49
C ILE A 21 30.67 19.59 -10.24
N THR A 22 31.85 20.15 -10.52
CA THR A 22 33.13 19.57 -10.11
C THR A 22 33.42 20.00 -8.68
N THR A 23 33.09 19.16 -7.70
CA THR A 23 33.68 19.26 -6.36
C THR A 23 34.75 18.17 -6.22
N THR A 24 36.01 18.59 -6.15
CA THR A 24 37.12 17.73 -5.75
C THR A 24 36.98 17.38 -4.26
N ALA A 25 36.23 16.32 -3.95
CA ALA A 25 36.28 15.70 -2.63
C ALA A 25 37.46 14.73 -2.59
N GLN A 26 38.40 14.93 -1.67
CA GLN A 26 39.46 13.96 -1.40
C GLN A 26 38.82 12.60 -1.02
N PRO A 27 39.26 11.47 -1.60
CA PRO A 27 38.77 10.17 -1.18
C PRO A 27 39.36 9.85 0.20
N VAL A 28 38.54 9.98 1.24
CA VAL A 28 38.83 9.34 2.53
C VAL A 28 38.76 7.84 2.29
N LYS A 29 39.89 7.14 2.43
CA LYS A 29 39.93 5.67 2.45
C LYS A 29 39.18 5.18 3.68
N ALA A 30 37.89 4.90 3.53
CA ALA A 30 37.13 4.13 4.50
C ALA A 30 37.48 2.65 4.34
N SER A 31 37.89 2.02 5.44
CA SER A 31 38.26 0.62 5.55
C SER A 31 37.17 -0.32 5.02
N GLU A 32 37.58 -1.31 4.24
CA GLU A 32 36.77 -2.41 3.71
C GLU A 32 36.19 -3.27 4.85
N GLN A 33 35.02 -2.89 5.40
CA GLN A 33 34.28 -3.77 6.31
C GLN A 33 32.81 -3.38 6.43
N SER A 34 32.09 -3.52 5.33
CA SER A 34 30.72 -4.03 5.26
C SER A 34 30.28 -3.94 3.81
N ARG A 35 29.78 -5.03 3.23
CA ARG A 35 29.00 -4.94 1.98
C ARG A 35 27.68 -4.25 2.34
N LEU A 36 27.74 -2.93 2.55
CA LEU A 36 26.57 -2.07 2.73
C LEU A 36 25.73 -2.26 1.47
N SER A 37 24.57 -2.90 1.61
CA SER A 37 23.54 -2.84 0.59
C SER A 37 23.19 -1.36 0.41
N VAL A 38 23.72 -0.74 -0.65
CA VAL A 38 23.48 0.66 -0.98
C VAL A 38 22.05 0.75 -1.50
N THR A 39 21.10 0.73 -0.58
CA THR A 39 19.71 1.08 -0.87
C THR A 39 19.56 2.59 -0.80
N SER A 40 18.81 3.16 -1.72
CA SER A 40 18.47 4.57 -1.76
C SER A 40 17.73 4.99 -0.49
N ASN A 41 17.78 6.29 -0.15
CA ASN A 41 17.02 6.82 0.98
C ASN A 41 15.52 6.55 0.80
N ASP A 42 15.01 6.68 -0.42
CA ASP A 42 13.61 6.38 -0.76
C ASP A 42 13.24 4.92 -0.42
N THR A 43 14.10 3.95 -0.77
CA THR A 43 13.90 2.54 -0.41
C THR A 43 13.93 2.31 1.10
N GLN A 44 14.81 3.01 1.83
CA GLN A 44 14.85 2.94 3.30
C GLN A 44 13.60 3.55 3.94
N GLU A 45 13.06 4.63 3.40
CA GLU A 45 11.81 5.24 3.86
C GLU A 45 10.61 4.34 3.60
N LEU A 46 10.53 3.71 2.42
CA LEU A 46 9.50 2.72 2.10
C LEU A 46 9.58 1.54 3.07
N LYS A 47 10.78 1.00 3.29
CA LYS A 47 10.99 -0.06 4.26
C LYS A 47 10.52 0.34 5.65
N LYS A 48 10.89 1.54 6.11
CA LYS A 48 10.49 2.07 7.42
C LYS A 48 8.97 2.19 7.54
N TYR A 49 8.30 2.72 6.51
CA TYR A 49 6.85 2.85 6.51
C TYR A 49 6.14 1.49 6.57
N TYR A 50 6.47 0.57 5.65
CA TYR A 50 5.79 -0.73 5.55
C TYR A 50 6.20 -1.76 6.61
N SER A 51 7.34 -1.55 7.29
CA SER A 51 7.69 -2.32 8.50
C SER A 51 6.98 -1.79 9.76
N GLY A 52 6.34 -0.62 9.68
CA GLY A 52 5.66 0.01 10.80
C GLY A 52 4.45 -0.78 11.33
N THR A 53 3.84 -0.24 12.38
CA THR A 53 2.62 -0.80 12.96
C THR A 53 1.40 -0.27 12.21
N GLY A 54 0.63 -1.17 11.61
CA GLY A 54 -0.72 -0.91 11.14
C GLY A 54 -1.73 -1.39 12.18
N TYR A 55 -2.74 -0.56 12.45
CA TYR A 55 -3.83 -0.87 13.37
C TYR A 55 -5.08 -1.22 12.57
N ASN A 56 -5.82 -2.22 13.02
CA ASN A 56 -7.08 -2.63 12.42
C ASN A 56 -8.19 -2.46 13.46
N PHE A 57 -9.01 -1.43 13.28
CA PHE A 57 -10.18 -1.18 14.11
C PHE A 57 -11.40 -1.77 13.40
N GLN A 58 -12.24 -2.49 14.13
CA GLN A 58 -13.38 -3.20 13.55
C GLN A 58 -14.67 -2.77 14.22
N ASN A 59 -15.74 -2.68 13.43
CA ASN A 59 -17.07 -2.29 13.88
C ASN A 59 -17.06 -1.02 14.76
N VAL A 60 -16.31 0.00 14.31
CA VAL A 60 -16.20 1.30 14.99
C VAL A 60 -17.16 2.30 14.37
N SER A 61 -17.47 3.33 15.16
CA SER A 61 -18.23 4.49 14.70
C SER A 61 -17.31 5.68 14.44
N GLY A 62 -17.74 6.57 13.56
CA GLY A 62 -17.00 7.77 13.23
C GLY A 62 -17.86 8.85 12.61
N TYR A 63 -17.40 10.09 12.71
CA TYR A 63 -18.06 11.23 12.09
C TYR A 63 -17.10 11.94 11.13
N ARG A 64 -17.66 12.41 10.03
CA ARG A 64 -16.92 13.19 9.04
C ARG A 64 -16.96 14.66 9.41
N GLU A 65 -15.79 15.29 9.39
CA GLU A 65 -15.63 16.74 9.46
C GLU A 65 -14.74 17.18 8.28
N LYS A 66 -15.33 17.86 7.30
CA LYS A 66 -14.65 18.30 6.06
C LYS A 66 -14.02 17.11 5.32
N ASP A 67 -12.70 17.09 5.16
CA ASP A 67 -11.97 16.01 4.49
C ASP A 67 -11.37 15.01 5.49
N LYS A 68 -11.91 14.94 6.71
CA LYS A 68 -11.41 14.05 7.76
C LYS A 68 -12.54 13.19 8.33
N MET A 69 -12.26 11.91 8.52
CA MET A 69 -13.07 11.00 9.30
C MET A 69 -12.43 10.85 10.68
N ASN A 70 -13.16 11.23 11.71
CA ASN A 70 -12.75 11.09 13.10
C ASN A 70 -13.30 9.77 13.63
N ILE A 71 -12.41 8.87 14.05
CA ILE A 71 -12.74 7.56 14.61
C ILE A 71 -12.27 7.53 16.05
N ILE A 72 -13.18 7.27 16.98
CA ILE A 72 -12.88 7.13 18.40
C ILE A 72 -12.91 5.64 18.72
N ASP A 73 -11.75 5.06 19.04
CA ASP A 73 -11.64 3.70 19.56
C ASP A 73 -11.01 3.75 20.96
N GLY A 74 -11.83 3.47 21.97
CA GLY A 74 -11.44 3.65 23.37
C GLY A 74 -11.03 5.10 23.69
N THR A 75 -9.78 5.30 24.12
CA THR A 75 -9.22 6.61 24.47
C THR A 75 -8.41 7.25 23.34
N GLN A 76 -8.27 6.57 22.19
CA GLN A 76 -7.42 7.00 21.10
C GLN A 76 -8.23 7.60 19.95
N LEU A 77 -7.96 8.87 19.63
CA LEU A 77 -8.52 9.53 18.46
C LEU A 77 -7.68 9.19 17.22
N ASN A 78 -8.34 8.63 16.21
CA ASN A 78 -7.74 8.34 14.91
C ASN A 78 -8.36 9.29 13.88
N VAL A 79 -7.53 10.12 13.25
CA VAL A 79 -7.95 11.10 12.26
C VAL A 79 -7.53 10.60 10.88
N VAL A 80 -8.51 10.17 10.09
CA VAL A 80 -8.30 9.61 8.76
C VAL A 80 -8.63 10.66 7.71
N THR A 81 -7.63 11.08 6.94
CA THR A 81 -7.81 12.04 5.85
C THR A 81 -8.40 11.34 4.63
N LEU A 82 -9.46 11.91 4.07
CA LEU A 82 -10.14 11.46 2.86
C LEU A 82 -9.54 12.17 1.66
N LEU A 83 -8.96 11.44 0.71
CA LEU A 83 -8.19 12.03 -0.41
C LEU A 83 -8.59 11.50 -1.80
N GLY A 84 -9.56 10.58 -1.88
CA GLY A 84 -9.96 9.94 -3.13
C GLY A 84 -11.44 9.66 -3.18
N THR A 85 -11.79 8.45 -3.64
CA THR A 85 -13.19 7.99 -3.76
C THR A 85 -13.92 7.93 -2.42
N ASP A 86 -13.18 7.86 -1.31
CA ASP A 86 -13.69 7.96 0.05
C ASP A 86 -14.40 9.28 0.34
N LYS A 87 -14.03 10.40 -0.31
CA LYS A 87 -14.76 11.67 -0.20
C LYS A 87 -16.19 11.60 -0.70
N GLU A 88 -16.49 10.69 -1.61
CA GLU A 88 -17.83 10.54 -2.18
C GLU A 88 -18.67 9.52 -1.38
N ARG A 89 -18.01 8.62 -0.64
CA ARG A 89 -18.65 7.55 0.16
C ARG A 89 -19.28 8.07 1.45
N PHE A 90 -18.76 9.15 2.01
CA PHE A 90 -19.24 9.74 3.27
C PHE A 90 -19.78 11.14 2.96
N LYS A 91 -20.96 11.51 3.44
CA LYS A 91 -21.47 12.89 3.44
C LYS A 91 -20.87 13.68 4.61
N ASP A 92 -20.62 14.97 4.38
CA ASP A 92 -20.07 15.90 5.37
C ASP A 92 -21.19 16.45 6.26
N TYR A 93 -20.96 16.46 7.58
CA TYR A 93 -21.94 16.81 8.61
C TYR A 93 -23.23 15.94 8.60
N ASP A 94 -23.98 15.97 9.72
CA ASP A 94 -25.29 15.33 9.96
C ASP A 94 -25.40 13.82 10.24
N TYR A 95 -24.31 13.02 10.17
CA TYR A 95 -24.42 11.58 10.46
C TYR A 95 -23.17 10.98 11.10
N ASP A 96 -23.38 10.22 12.17
CA ASP A 96 -22.43 9.23 12.63
C ASP A 96 -22.52 8.01 11.70
N TYR A 97 -21.37 7.54 11.24
CA TYR A 97 -21.24 6.30 10.48
C TYR A 97 -20.90 5.17 11.46
N GLU A 98 -21.72 4.15 11.48
CA GLU A 98 -21.52 2.94 12.28
C GLU A 98 -21.08 1.76 11.40
N GLY A 99 -20.57 0.70 12.02
CA GLY A 99 -20.21 -0.52 11.30
C GLY A 99 -19.03 -0.33 10.34
N LEU A 100 -18.09 0.55 10.69
CA LEU A 100 -16.89 0.79 9.91
C LEU A 100 -15.74 -0.09 10.40
N ASP A 101 -14.96 -0.60 9.46
CA ASP A 101 -13.64 -1.15 9.72
C ASP A 101 -12.60 -0.17 9.16
N VAL A 102 -11.58 0.15 9.96
CA VAL A 102 -10.61 1.20 9.65
C VAL A 102 -9.19 0.68 9.82
N PHE A 103 -8.44 0.67 8.71
CA PHE A 103 -7.03 0.31 8.71
C PHE A 103 -6.13 1.55 8.79
N VAL A 104 -5.52 1.76 9.96
CA VAL A 104 -4.74 2.95 10.30
C VAL A 104 -3.24 2.66 10.22
N VAL A 105 -2.55 3.44 9.38
CA VAL A 105 -1.08 3.51 9.34
C VAL A 105 -0.68 4.96 9.55
N ARG A 106 0.16 5.25 10.54
CA ARG A 106 0.53 6.62 10.88
C ARG A 106 1.41 7.22 9.77
N GLU A 107 1.04 8.41 9.30
CA GLU A 107 1.77 9.13 8.26
C GLU A 107 2.95 9.98 8.80
N GLY A 108 3.14 10.01 10.12
CA GLY A 108 4.24 10.73 10.78
C GLY A 108 4.78 9.99 11.99
N SER A 109 5.93 10.45 12.49
CA SER A 109 6.63 9.89 13.66
C SER A 109 6.56 10.78 14.91
N GLY A 110 5.67 11.77 14.93
CA GLY A 110 5.50 12.68 16.06
C GLY A 110 4.86 12.00 17.28
N LYS A 111 5.10 12.53 18.48
CA LYS A 111 4.39 12.14 19.72
C LYS A 111 3.01 12.80 19.80
N GLN A 112 2.30 12.88 18.68
CA GLN A 112 0.97 13.46 18.63
C GLN A 112 0.00 12.52 19.35
N ALA A 113 -0.96 13.09 20.08
CA ALA A 113 -2.01 12.32 20.73
C ALA A 113 -2.89 11.58 19.71
N GLU A 114 -3.06 12.20 18.52
CA GLU A 114 -3.87 11.68 17.43
C GLU A 114 -3.05 10.82 16.46
N ASN A 115 -3.63 9.72 15.99
CA ASN A 115 -3.08 8.98 14.87
C ASN A 115 -3.59 9.55 13.55
N ILE A 116 -2.72 10.23 12.81
CA ILE A 116 -3.07 10.74 11.47
C ILE A 116 -2.80 9.64 10.44
N SER A 117 -3.85 9.28 9.69
CA SER A 117 -3.78 8.36 8.55
C SER A 117 -4.52 8.90 7.34
N ILE A 118 -4.49 8.13 6.24
CA ILE A 118 -5.10 8.48 4.96
C ILE A 118 -5.87 7.25 4.46
N GLY A 119 -7.14 7.41 4.12
CA GLY A 119 -8.01 6.34 3.60
C GLY A 119 -8.12 5.12 4.50
N GLY A 120 -8.33 3.93 3.92
CA GLY A 120 -8.37 2.68 4.68
C GLY A 120 -9.69 2.40 5.40
N ILE A 121 -10.77 3.11 5.06
CA ILE A 121 -12.10 2.93 5.66
C ILE A 121 -12.94 1.99 4.79
N THR A 122 -13.51 0.97 5.41
CA THR A 122 -14.32 -0.07 4.77
C THR A 122 -15.57 -0.34 5.60
N LYS A 123 -16.59 -0.94 5.01
CA LYS A 123 -17.68 -1.55 5.77
C LYS A 123 -17.18 -2.77 6.53
N THR A 124 -17.71 -2.97 7.73
CA THR A 124 -17.51 -4.22 8.47
C THR A 124 -18.18 -5.39 7.73
N ASN A 125 -17.73 -6.61 8.01
CA ASN A 125 -18.32 -7.80 7.42
C ASN A 125 -19.79 -7.94 7.84
N LYS A 126 -20.64 -8.46 6.96
CA LYS A 126 -22.05 -8.70 7.33
C LYS A 126 -22.23 -9.76 8.40
N ASN A 127 -21.31 -10.72 8.46
CA ASN A 127 -21.32 -11.82 9.41
C ASN A 127 -20.15 -11.68 10.37
N ASP A 128 -20.39 -11.94 11.66
CA ASP A 128 -19.38 -11.88 12.73
C ASP A 128 -18.47 -13.13 12.80
N TYR A 129 -18.55 -14.03 11.81
CA TYR A 129 -17.71 -15.23 11.79
C TYR A 129 -16.23 -14.82 11.70
N LYS A 130 -15.39 -15.48 12.51
CA LYS A 130 -13.95 -15.23 12.58
C LYS A 130 -13.14 -15.87 11.44
N ASP A 131 -13.81 -16.56 10.53
CA ASP A 131 -13.17 -17.22 9.40
C ASP A 131 -12.79 -16.23 8.29
N PHE A 132 -11.84 -16.62 7.46
CA PHE A 132 -11.47 -15.85 6.28
C PHE A 132 -12.63 -15.87 5.26
N VAL A 133 -12.86 -14.75 4.58
CA VAL A 133 -13.90 -14.64 3.54
C VAL A 133 -13.41 -15.19 2.20
N ASN A 134 -12.09 -15.28 2.01
CA ASN A 134 -11.46 -15.81 0.81
C ASN A 134 -10.03 -16.30 1.12
N ASN A 135 -9.55 -17.28 0.36
CA ASN A 135 -8.19 -17.77 0.42
C ASN A 135 -7.64 -17.86 -1.00
N VAL A 136 -6.63 -17.05 -1.32
CA VAL A 136 -6.16 -16.85 -2.70
C VAL A 136 -4.72 -17.30 -2.86
N GLY A 137 -4.37 -17.74 -4.07
CA GLY A 137 -2.98 -18.03 -4.41
C GLY A 137 -2.14 -16.75 -4.41
N LEU A 138 -0.99 -16.80 -3.75
CA LEU A 138 0.05 -15.78 -3.75
C LEU A 138 1.30 -16.36 -4.42
N GLU A 139 1.58 -15.88 -5.62
CA GLU A 139 2.74 -16.30 -6.41
C GLU A 139 3.82 -15.22 -6.38
N ILE A 140 5.01 -15.55 -5.90
CA ILE A 140 6.13 -14.62 -5.73
C ILE A 140 7.27 -15.05 -6.64
N THR A 141 7.64 -14.18 -7.58
CA THR A 141 8.77 -14.36 -8.49
C THR A 141 9.92 -13.45 -8.07
N LYS A 142 11.10 -14.03 -7.80
CA LYS A 142 12.32 -13.30 -7.41
C LYS A 142 13.48 -13.60 -8.35
N PRO A 143 14.16 -12.59 -8.91
CA PRO A 143 15.35 -12.83 -9.71
C PRO A 143 16.50 -13.35 -8.85
N THR A 144 17.17 -14.40 -9.31
CA THR A 144 18.38 -14.97 -8.67
C THR A 144 19.65 -14.79 -9.51
N GLY A 145 19.50 -14.35 -10.76
CA GLY A 145 20.59 -14.11 -11.70
C GLY A 145 20.07 -13.44 -12.97
N HIS A 146 20.94 -13.27 -13.97
CA HIS A 146 20.58 -12.55 -15.21
C HIS A 146 19.38 -13.17 -15.95
N ASN A 147 19.29 -14.51 -15.96
CA ASN A 147 18.25 -15.27 -16.65
C ASN A 147 17.59 -16.33 -15.75
N THR A 148 17.74 -16.21 -14.43
CA THR A 148 17.19 -17.18 -13.46
C THR A 148 16.33 -16.46 -12.43
N ALA A 149 15.20 -17.09 -12.10
CA ALA A 149 14.30 -16.62 -11.06
C ALA A 149 13.77 -17.80 -10.26
N THR A 150 13.51 -17.58 -8.98
CA THR A 150 12.74 -18.50 -8.16
C THR A 150 11.27 -18.11 -8.19
N ARG A 151 10.41 -19.13 -8.13
CA ARG A 151 8.97 -18.97 -7.94
C ARG A 151 8.57 -19.66 -6.66
N GLN A 152 7.87 -18.95 -5.80
CA GLN A 152 7.28 -19.45 -4.58
C GLN A 152 5.77 -19.28 -4.67
N ALA A 153 5.03 -20.32 -4.31
CA ALA A 153 3.58 -20.30 -4.27
C ALA A 153 3.13 -20.57 -2.85
N GLU A 154 2.28 -19.70 -2.33
CA GLU A 154 1.68 -19.82 -1.02
C GLU A 154 0.21 -19.39 -1.05
N THR A 155 -0.49 -19.52 0.07
CA THR A 155 -1.89 -19.09 0.20
C THR A 155 -1.98 -17.85 1.07
N TYR A 156 -2.74 -16.86 0.60
CA TYR A 156 -2.98 -15.61 1.32
C TYR A 156 -4.46 -15.50 1.73
N ARG A 157 -4.70 -15.36 3.03
CA ARG A 157 -6.05 -15.28 3.60
C ARG A 157 -6.57 -13.85 3.57
N ILE A 158 -7.80 -13.67 3.09
CA ILE A 158 -8.52 -12.40 3.11
C ILE A 158 -9.65 -12.52 4.12
N ASN A 159 -9.66 -11.64 5.11
CA ASN A 159 -10.60 -11.72 6.23
C ASN A 159 -11.79 -10.74 6.10
N LYS A 160 -11.74 -9.83 5.12
CA LYS A 160 -12.74 -8.76 4.97
C LYS A 160 -13.49 -8.87 3.65
N GLU A 161 -14.82 -8.78 3.71
CA GLU A 161 -15.69 -8.72 2.53
C GLU A 161 -15.41 -7.46 1.72
N GLU A 162 -15.36 -6.29 2.36
CA GLU A 162 -14.89 -5.04 1.76
C GLU A 162 -13.50 -4.74 2.33
N ILE A 163 -12.47 -4.69 1.47
CA ILE A 163 -11.08 -4.43 1.85
C ILE A 163 -10.53 -3.24 1.08
N SER A 164 -9.76 -2.38 1.75
CA SER A 164 -9.13 -1.22 1.12
C SER A 164 -7.85 -1.60 0.38
N LEU A 165 -7.53 -0.87 -0.70
CA LEU A 165 -6.24 -1.02 -1.37
C LEU A 165 -5.07 -0.69 -0.43
N LYS A 166 -5.26 0.24 0.52
CA LYS A 166 -4.29 0.57 1.57
C LYS A 166 -3.94 -0.64 2.42
N GLU A 167 -4.95 -1.37 2.90
CA GLU A 167 -4.75 -2.52 3.76
C GLU A 167 -4.04 -3.66 3.03
N LEU A 168 -4.46 -3.96 1.79
CA LEU A 168 -3.81 -4.96 0.94
C LEU A 168 -2.35 -4.61 0.67
N ASP A 169 -2.10 -3.39 0.17
CA ASP A 169 -0.74 -2.93 -0.15
C ASP A 169 0.17 -2.99 1.08
N PHE A 170 -0.29 -2.49 2.23
CA PHE A 170 0.53 -2.46 3.44
C PHE A 170 0.83 -3.87 3.97
N LYS A 171 -0.20 -4.72 4.11
CA LYS A 171 -0.02 -6.07 4.67
C LYS A 171 0.79 -6.97 3.75
N LEU A 172 0.59 -6.88 2.42
CA LEU A 172 1.38 -7.65 1.46
C LEU A 172 2.85 -7.21 1.47
N ARG A 173 3.14 -5.90 1.45
CA ARG A 173 4.53 -5.43 1.53
C ARG A 173 5.19 -5.80 2.86
N LYS A 174 4.46 -5.71 3.98
CA LYS A 174 4.97 -6.15 5.28
C LYS A 174 5.35 -7.64 5.26
N HIS A 175 4.47 -8.50 4.75
CA HIS A 175 4.74 -9.92 4.54
C HIS A 175 5.99 -10.16 3.66
N LEU A 176 6.12 -9.42 2.56
CA LEU A 176 7.28 -9.51 1.66
C LEU A 176 8.59 -9.02 2.30
N ILE A 177 8.55 -8.02 3.17
CA ILE A 177 9.72 -7.56 3.93
C ILE A 177 10.17 -8.63 4.92
N GLU A 178 9.22 -9.20 5.65
CA GLU A 178 9.47 -10.20 6.71
C GLU A 178 9.96 -11.53 6.13
N ASN A 179 9.38 -11.99 5.02
CA ASN A 179 9.59 -13.35 4.50
C ASN A 179 10.38 -13.43 3.17
N HIS A 180 10.42 -12.35 2.38
CA HIS A 180 10.97 -12.38 1.00
C HIS A 180 12.05 -11.33 0.74
N GLU A 181 12.54 -10.67 1.79
CA GLU A 181 13.64 -9.71 1.74
C GLU A 181 13.37 -8.45 0.92
N LEU A 182 12.10 -8.08 0.75
CA LEU A 182 11.74 -6.81 0.12
C LEU A 182 12.45 -5.63 0.82
N TYR A 183 13.01 -4.72 0.02
CA TYR A 183 13.82 -3.58 0.47
C TYR A 183 15.14 -3.91 1.16
N LYS A 184 15.68 -5.14 1.04
CA LYS A 184 17.13 -5.38 1.24
C LYS A 184 17.96 -4.92 0.04
N THR A 185 17.33 -4.84 -1.13
CA THR A 185 17.87 -4.28 -2.38
C THR A 185 16.86 -3.31 -3.00
N GLU A 186 17.30 -2.53 -3.99
CA GLU A 186 16.39 -1.65 -4.72
C GLU A 186 15.27 -2.47 -5.41
N PRO A 187 14.00 -2.09 -5.23
CA PRO A 187 12.84 -2.80 -5.76
C PRO A 187 12.54 -2.52 -7.24
N LYS A 188 13.40 -1.75 -7.93
CA LYS A 188 13.33 -1.34 -9.35
C LYS A 188 11.91 -1.26 -9.92
N ASP A 189 11.50 -2.22 -10.76
CA ASP A 189 10.20 -2.26 -11.45
C ASP A 189 9.27 -3.31 -10.83
N GLY A 190 9.65 -3.82 -9.66
CA GLY A 190 8.89 -4.77 -8.89
C GLY A 190 7.50 -4.26 -8.57
N LYS A 191 6.53 -5.18 -8.55
CA LYS A 191 5.11 -4.86 -8.42
C LYS A 191 4.35 -6.01 -7.79
N ILE A 192 3.25 -5.64 -7.15
CA ILE A 192 2.20 -6.57 -6.71
C ILE A 192 1.02 -6.36 -7.66
N ARG A 193 0.44 -7.44 -8.16
CA ARG A 193 -0.77 -7.43 -8.98
C ARG A 193 -1.86 -8.25 -8.29
N ILE A 194 -2.98 -7.59 -8.01
CA ILE A 194 -4.20 -8.22 -7.50
C ILE A 194 -5.14 -8.42 -8.69
N THR A 195 -5.45 -9.66 -9.03
CA THR A 195 -6.37 -9.99 -10.13
C THR A 195 -7.74 -10.34 -9.56
N MET A 196 -8.81 -9.79 -10.14
CA MET A 196 -10.19 -10.02 -9.70
C MET A 196 -10.88 -11.10 -10.54
N LYS A 197 -11.84 -11.80 -9.92
CA LYS A 197 -12.80 -12.67 -10.61
C LYS A 197 -13.62 -11.84 -11.59
N GLY A 198 -13.75 -12.32 -12.83
CA GLY A 198 -14.43 -11.58 -13.91
C GLY A 198 -13.54 -10.59 -14.67
N GLY A 199 -12.24 -10.52 -14.33
CA GLY A 199 -11.28 -9.65 -15.00
C GLY A 199 -11.07 -8.31 -14.28
N GLY A 200 -10.13 -7.52 -14.79
CA GLY A 200 -9.63 -6.33 -14.08
C GLY A 200 -8.54 -6.68 -13.06
N TYR A 201 -7.73 -5.69 -12.72
CA TYR A 201 -6.62 -5.85 -11.78
C TYR A 201 -6.24 -4.53 -11.13
N TYR A 202 -5.57 -4.63 -9.98
CA TYR A 202 -4.93 -3.51 -9.29
C TYR A 202 -3.43 -3.78 -9.19
N THR A 203 -2.63 -2.74 -9.42
CA THR A 203 -1.17 -2.84 -9.32
C THR A 203 -0.65 -1.92 -8.22
N PHE A 204 0.31 -2.42 -7.44
CA PHE A 204 1.12 -1.67 -6.50
C PHE A 204 2.57 -1.73 -6.95
N GLU A 205 3.13 -0.59 -7.35
CA GLU A 205 4.55 -0.49 -7.68
C GLU A 205 5.36 -0.47 -6.38
N LEU A 206 6.37 -1.33 -6.27
CA LEU A 206 7.13 -1.53 -5.02
C LEU A 206 8.15 -0.42 -4.78
N ASN A 207 8.55 0.30 -5.82
CA ASN A 207 9.48 1.43 -5.79
C ASN A 207 8.89 2.75 -5.31
N LYS A 208 7.59 2.79 -5.00
CA LYS A 208 6.92 3.98 -4.46
C LYS A 208 5.83 3.60 -3.48
N LYS A 209 5.43 4.55 -2.65
CA LYS A 209 4.30 4.40 -1.74
C LYS A 209 2.99 4.32 -2.54
N LEU A 210 1.99 3.60 -2.03
CA LEU A 210 0.64 3.67 -2.61
C LEU A 210 0.19 5.13 -2.68
N GLN A 211 -0.34 5.55 -3.83
CA GLN A 211 -0.73 6.93 -4.04
C GLN A 211 -1.83 7.32 -3.03
N PRO A 212 -1.74 8.47 -2.34
CA PRO A 212 -2.68 8.83 -1.27
C PRO A 212 -4.16 8.77 -1.69
N HIS A 213 -4.51 9.22 -2.90
CA HIS A 213 -5.87 9.17 -3.42
C HIS A 213 -6.40 7.74 -3.64
N ARG A 214 -5.53 6.73 -3.79
CA ARG A 214 -5.91 5.31 -3.93
C ARG A 214 -6.07 4.60 -2.59
N MET A 215 -5.63 5.20 -1.49
CA MET A 215 -5.75 4.58 -0.16
C MET A 215 -7.21 4.48 0.31
N GLY A 216 -8.11 5.31 -0.23
CA GLY A 216 -9.55 5.28 0.04
C GLY A 216 -10.34 4.29 -0.83
N ASP A 217 -9.71 3.73 -1.88
CA ASP A 217 -10.36 2.79 -2.78
C ASP A 217 -10.59 1.44 -2.08
N VAL A 218 -11.77 0.87 -2.32
CA VAL A 218 -12.19 -0.41 -1.73
C VAL A 218 -12.60 -1.40 -2.81
N ILE A 219 -12.40 -2.69 -2.50
CA ILE A 219 -12.74 -3.81 -3.38
C ILE A 219 -13.43 -4.92 -2.58
N ASP A 220 -14.16 -5.78 -3.28
CA ASP A 220 -14.74 -6.99 -2.68
C ASP A 220 -13.66 -8.07 -2.54
N GLY A 221 -13.26 -8.38 -1.31
CA GLY A 221 -12.24 -9.36 -0.97
C GLY A 221 -12.58 -10.79 -1.39
N ARG A 222 -13.88 -11.12 -1.51
CA ARG A 222 -14.36 -12.43 -1.98
C ARG A 222 -14.13 -12.64 -3.48
N ASN A 223 -14.00 -11.51 -4.20
CA ASN A 223 -13.80 -11.48 -5.64
C ASN A 223 -12.33 -11.39 -6.04
N ILE A 224 -11.39 -11.45 -5.09
CA ILE A 224 -9.96 -11.60 -5.44
C ILE A 224 -9.76 -13.03 -5.95
N GLU A 225 -9.14 -13.16 -7.13
CA GLU A 225 -8.83 -14.44 -7.76
C GLU A 225 -7.43 -14.91 -7.36
N LYS A 226 -6.43 -14.05 -7.57
CA LYS A 226 -5.03 -14.35 -7.25
C LYS A 226 -4.21 -13.09 -7.03
N ILE A 227 -3.07 -13.27 -6.38
CA ILE A 227 -2.07 -12.24 -6.13
C ILE A 227 -0.76 -12.71 -6.75
N GLU A 228 -0.17 -11.86 -7.58
CA GLU A 228 1.12 -12.11 -8.22
C GLU A 228 2.10 -11.01 -7.79
N VAL A 229 3.30 -11.40 -7.37
CA VAL A 229 4.35 -10.50 -6.92
C VAL A 229 5.59 -10.74 -7.76
N ASP A 230 6.08 -9.65 -8.34
CA ASP A 230 7.28 -9.59 -9.14
C ASP A 230 8.30 -8.74 -8.37
N LEU A 231 9.40 -9.34 -7.89
CA LEU A 231 10.44 -8.65 -7.10
C LEU A 231 11.63 -8.18 -7.97
N TYR A 232 11.37 -7.72 -9.21
CA TYR A 232 12.38 -7.30 -10.19
C TYR A 232 13.02 -5.95 -9.89
#